data_AF-A0A0F3KSQ1-F1
#
_entry.id   AF-A0A0F3KSQ1-F1
#
_cell.length_a   1.000
_cell.length_b   1.000
_cell.length_c   1.000
_cell.angle_alpha   90.00
_cell.angle_beta   90.00
_cell.angle_gamma   90.00
#
_symmetry.space_group_name_H-M   'P 1'
#
loop_
_entity.id
_entity.type
_entity.pdbx_description
1 polymer ?
#
loop_
_entity_poly.entity_id
_entity_poly.type
_entity_poly.pdbx_seq_one_letter_code
_entity_poly.pdbx_strand_id
1 'polypeptide(L)'
;MTHFTITRAQPDDAGRLCAIERAAVEMFRGHEAWASYSAMALPVDIVRQLIIRGLCWVAVVDGEAVGFVCLHADGTPGAIGIAEIDVLPAFGGRGIGAALLEHACAWAREAGYYRVDLGTLADVPWNAPFYAKHGFVEVDKHAPEFAEALARDRDNGFPDHLRVFMSRRLAPLARGDWTAWPAPAKLNLFLRITGRRPDGYHELQTVFRLLDWGDEVRLRRREDGVITRPTDVPGVPEASDLAVRAARLLAEATGTALGAEIEVTKRIPMGGGLGGGSSDAASVLVGLNTLWETGLDEDALAALGLALGADVPVFVRGRSAWAEGVGERLQAMKLPRRWYVVLDPGEHVPTPALFAAPELTRNAPRATISSFVSGDSAENAFEPVVRARHPRVAAALDWLAGFGRARLSGSGGCVFLETRTFEAALAVASRCPGAYTAHVAAGVDPSPLFAVRARIGARGFA
;
A
#
# COMPACT_ATOMS: atom_id res chain seq x y z
N MET A 1 32.95 10.26 -3.50
CA MET A 1 31.51 10.39 -3.23
C MET A 1 31.13 9.29 -2.24
N THR A 2 30.33 9.57 -1.22
CA THR A 2 29.82 8.50 -0.36
C THR A 2 28.87 7.65 -1.19
N HIS A 3 29.12 6.35 -1.33
CA HIS A 3 28.19 5.45 -2.01
C HIS A 3 27.01 5.18 -1.07
N PHE A 4 25.80 5.46 -1.53
CA PHE A 4 24.56 5.15 -0.83
C PHE A 4 23.52 4.63 -1.82
N THR A 5 22.53 3.92 -1.31
CA THR A 5 21.34 3.51 -2.06
C THR A 5 20.09 4.08 -1.41
N ILE A 6 19.03 4.30 -2.20
CA ILE A 6 17.72 4.67 -1.67
C ILE A 6 16.80 3.47 -1.83
N THR A 7 16.22 3.02 -0.72
CA THR A 7 15.28 1.89 -0.69
C THR A 7 14.02 2.28 0.05
N ARG A 8 12.93 1.54 -0.17
CA ARG A 8 11.71 1.73 0.61
C ARG A 8 11.96 1.30 2.06
N ALA A 9 11.46 2.10 3.00
CA ALA A 9 11.56 1.79 4.43
C ALA A 9 10.81 0.50 4.78
N GLN A 10 11.36 -0.26 5.72
CA GLN A 10 10.77 -1.46 6.29
C GLN A 10 10.11 -1.16 7.65
N PRO A 11 9.13 -1.94 8.10
CA PRO A 11 8.44 -1.69 9.37
C PRO A 11 9.38 -1.50 10.58
N ASP A 12 10.51 -2.22 10.61
CA ASP A 12 11.50 -2.14 11.69
C ASP A 12 12.35 -0.87 11.65
N ASP A 13 12.34 -0.11 10.55
CA ASP A 13 13.08 1.15 10.42
C ASP A 13 12.47 2.26 11.28
N ALA A 14 11.19 2.18 11.66
CA ALA A 14 10.48 3.32 12.25
C ALA A 14 11.18 3.92 13.49
N GLY A 15 11.65 3.07 14.41
CA GLY A 15 12.37 3.54 15.60
C GLY A 15 13.70 4.22 15.28
N ARG A 16 14.37 3.74 14.22
CA ARG A 16 15.62 4.30 13.72
C ARG A 16 15.38 5.64 13.03
N LEU A 17 14.32 5.79 12.23
CA LEU A 17 14.01 7.05 11.56
C LEU A 17 13.74 8.16 12.58
N CYS A 18 12.97 7.89 13.63
CA CYS A 18 12.78 8.84 14.72
C CYS A 18 14.10 9.18 15.45
N ALA A 19 15.08 8.27 15.47
CA ALA A 19 16.40 8.57 16.04
C ALA A 19 17.24 9.48 15.12
N ILE A 20 17.14 9.29 13.80
CA ILE A 20 17.77 10.16 12.80
C ILE A 20 17.19 11.58 12.90
N GLU A 21 15.86 11.70 12.94
CA GLU A 21 15.15 12.97 13.11
C GLU A 21 15.60 13.69 14.38
N ARG A 22 15.59 13.02 15.53
CA ARG A 22 16.10 13.62 16.79
C ARG A 22 17.53 14.11 16.67
N ALA A 23 18.41 13.36 16.00
CA ALA A 23 19.80 13.76 15.80
C ALA A 23 19.96 14.94 14.82
N ALA A 24 19.14 15.01 13.78
CA ALA A 24 19.13 16.11 12.82
C ALA A 24 18.56 17.39 13.46
N VAL A 25 17.48 17.25 14.22
CA VAL A 25 16.83 18.34 14.95
C VAL A 25 17.86 19.04 15.84
N GLU A 26 18.76 18.32 16.54
CA GLU A 26 19.81 18.90 17.41
C GLU A 26 20.68 19.98 16.73
N MET A 27 20.76 19.99 15.40
CA MET A 27 21.46 21.06 14.66
C MET A 27 20.79 22.43 14.82
N PHE A 28 19.51 22.49 15.20
CA PHE A 28 18.78 23.73 15.48
C PHE A 28 18.98 24.22 16.92
N ARG A 29 19.79 23.55 17.76
CA ARG A 29 20.01 24.00 19.14
C ARG A 29 20.53 25.44 19.17
N GLY A 30 19.83 26.30 19.90
CA GLY A 30 20.12 27.74 19.98
C GLY A 30 19.37 28.60 18.94
N HIS A 31 18.65 27.98 18.01
CA HIS A 31 17.71 28.64 17.11
C HIS A 31 16.36 28.87 17.79
N GLU A 32 15.64 29.94 17.45
CA GLU A 32 14.32 30.26 18.02
C GLU A 32 13.30 29.11 17.80
N ALA A 33 13.34 28.47 16.63
CA ALA A 33 12.44 27.35 16.28
C ALA A 33 12.76 26.02 17.00
N TRP A 34 13.86 25.92 17.76
CA TRP A 34 14.32 24.67 18.39
C TRP A 34 13.25 23.99 19.24
N ALA A 35 12.62 24.77 20.13
CA ALA A 35 11.61 24.23 21.05
C ALA A 35 10.44 23.61 20.29
N SER A 36 9.97 24.28 19.23
CA SER A 36 8.86 23.80 18.41
C SER A 36 9.24 22.54 17.61
N TYR A 37 10.40 22.51 16.94
CA TYR A 37 10.85 21.30 16.23
C TYR A 37 11.04 20.10 17.16
N SER A 38 11.66 20.32 18.33
CA SER A 38 11.87 19.24 19.30
C SER A 38 10.55 18.64 19.83
N ALA A 39 9.48 19.43 19.86
CA ALA A 39 8.14 18.99 20.26
C ALA A 39 7.32 18.40 19.10
N MET A 40 7.65 18.74 17.86
CA MET A 40 6.94 18.31 16.65
C MET A 40 7.47 17.01 16.03
N ALA A 41 8.45 16.36 16.67
CA ALA A 41 9.04 15.13 16.14
C ALA A 41 7.96 14.07 15.85
N LEU A 42 8.04 13.43 14.68
CA LEU A 42 7.05 12.45 14.26
C LEU A 42 6.97 11.30 15.26
N PRO A 43 5.79 11.03 15.85
CA PRO A 43 5.63 9.86 16.70
C PRO A 43 5.95 8.60 15.90
N VAL A 44 6.66 7.64 16.52
CA VAL A 44 7.07 6.39 15.87
C VAL A 44 5.91 5.64 15.21
N ASP A 45 4.72 5.79 15.78
CA ASP A 45 3.49 5.19 15.29
C ASP A 45 2.98 5.82 13.98
N ILE A 46 3.17 7.13 13.81
CA ILE A 46 2.92 7.84 12.55
C ILE A 46 3.96 7.43 11.51
N VAL A 47 5.24 7.35 11.88
CA VAL A 47 6.30 6.87 10.98
C VAL A 47 5.99 5.44 10.51
N ARG A 48 5.61 4.53 11.41
CA ARG A 48 5.17 3.17 11.05
C ARG A 48 4.01 3.19 10.06
N GLN A 49 3.02 4.07 10.26
CA GLN A 49 1.88 4.18 9.35
C GLN A 49 2.34 4.60 7.94
N LEU A 50 3.21 5.59 7.84
CA LEU A 50 3.72 6.06 6.55
C LEU A 50 4.55 4.95 5.86
N ILE A 51 5.37 4.22 6.61
CA ILE A 51 6.08 3.03 6.12
C ILE A 51 5.10 1.96 5.59
N ILE A 52 4.04 1.65 6.33
CA ILE A 52 3.03 0.66 5.92
C ILE A 52 2.24 1.14 4.69
N ARG A 53 1.97 2.44 4.56
CA ARG A 53 1.37 2.99 3.34
C ARG A 53 2.36 3.06 2.18
N GLY A 54 3.64 2.83 2.46
CA GLY A 54 4.68 2.85 1.45
C GLY A 54 5.08 4.27 1.04
N LEU A 55 5.00 5.21 1.98
CA LEU A 55 5.28 6.62 1.76
C LEU A 55 6.62 7.05 2.40
N CYS A 56 7.49 6.12 2.79
CA CYS A 56 8.80 6.42 3.35
C CYS A 56 9.92 5.67 2.61
N TRP A 57 11.03 6.38 2.37
CA TRP A 57 12.27 5.86 1.80
C TRP A 57 13.45 6.22 2.67
N VAL A 58 14.45 5.35 2.68
CA VAL A 58 15.68 5.49 3.46
C VAL A 58 16.89 5.53 2.55
N ALA A 59 17.85 6.37 2.89
CA ALA A 59 19.18 6.34 2.31
C ALA A 59 20.08 5.43 3.17
N VAL A 60 20.70 4.44 2.55
CA VAL A 60 21.48 3.40 3.23
C VAL A 60 22.96 3.52 2.83
N VAL A 61 23.84 3.56 3.85
CA VAL A 61 25.30 3.50 3.69
C VAL A 61 25.80 2.32 4.52
N ASP A 62 26.55 1.40 3.92
CA ASP A 62 27.11 0.21 4.60
C ASP A 62 26.06 -0.62 5.37
N GLY A 63 24.84 -0.73 4.81
CA GLY A 63 23.72 -1.47 5.39
C GLY A 63 22.91 -0.69 6.44
N GLU A 64 23.33 0.53 6.75
CA GLU A 64 22.77 1.34 7.83
C GLU A 64 21.98 2.51 7.24
N ALA A 65 20.72 2.71 7.66
CA ALA A 65 19.97 3.91 7.27
C ALA A 65 20.57 5.16 7.92
N VAL A 66 20.92 6.15 7.09
CA VAL A 66 21.59 7.41 7.48
C VAL A 66 20.78 8.65 7.17
N GLY A 67 19.67 8.51 6.45
CA GLY A 67 18.70 9.57 6.17
C GLY A 67 17.40 8.96 5.65
N PHE A 68 16.33 9.74 5.65
CA PHE A 68 15.04 9.29 5.15
C PHE A 68 14.20 10.46 4.63
N VAL A 69 13.18 10.12 3.85
CA VAL A 69 12.10 11.03 3.47
C VAL A 69 10.78 10.30 3.65
N CYS A 70 9.82 10.96 4.29
CA CYS A 70 8.46 10.49 4.42
C CYS A 70 7.50 11.47 3.77
N LEU A 71 6.51 10.95 3.04
CA LEU A 71 5.47 11.70 2.37
C LEU A 71 4.14 11.51 3.09
N HIS A 72 3.26 12.51 3.02
CA HIS A 72 1.86 12.37 3.44
C HIS A 72 0.92 12.78 2.31
N ALA A 73 -0.15 12.02 2.14
CA ALA A 73 -1.18 12.29 1.13
C ALA A 73 -2.33 13.16 1.67
N ASP A 74 -2.15 13.73 2.87
CA ASP A 74 -3.14 14.60 3.50
C ASP A 74 -2.96 16.01 2.93
N GLY A 75 -3.93 16.50 2.17
CA GLY A 75 -3.85 17.81 1.52
C GLY A 75 -4.69 17.92 0.24
N THR A 76 -4.31 18.86 -0.64
CA THR A 76 -5.02 19.16 -1.89
C THR A 76 -5.03 17.96 -2.85
N PRO A 77 -6.18 17.64 -3.48
CA PRO A 77 -6.24 16.62 -4.52
C PRO A 77 -5.17 16.84 -5.61
N GLY A 78 -4.37 15.79 -5.86
CA GLY A 78 -3.30 15.80 -6.86
C GLY A 78 -1.98 16.43 -6.40
N ALA A 79 -1.91 16.92 -5.16
CA ALA A 79 -0.66 17.25 -4.48
C ALA A 79 -0.31 16.20 -3.42
N ILE A 80 0.96 16.12 -3.04
CA ILE A 80 1.46 15.30 -1.93
C ILE A 80 2.45 16.13 -1.10
N GLY A 81 2.44 15.95 0.22
CA GLY A 81 3.34 16.68 1.10
C GLY A 81 4.58 15.87 1.49
N ILE A 82 5.71 16.54 1.73
CA ILE A 82 6.83 15.98 2.49
C ILE A 82 6.50 16.15 3.97
N ALA A 83 6.32 15.02 4.65
CA ALA A 83 6.04 14.99 6.09
C ALA A 83 7.31 15.27 6.89
N GLU A 84 8.41 14.64 6.49
CA GLU A 84 9.71 14.81 7.13
C GLU A 84 10.83 14.38 6.16
N ILE A 85 11.99 15.03 6.24
CA ILE A 85 13.20 14.66 5.52
C ILE A 85 14.43 15.02 6.34
N ASP A 86 15.14 14.00 6.81
CA ASP A 86 16.31 14.17 7.65
C ASP A 86 17.49 13.33 7.18
N VAL A 87 18.68 13.84 7.47
CA VAL A 87 19.95 13.13 7.30
C VAL A 87 20.74 13.28 8.58
N LEU A 88 21.35 12.18 9.04
CA LEU A 88 22.25 12.22 10.18
C LEU A 88 23.32 13.31 9.99
N PRO A 89 23.61 14.15 11.01
CA PRO A 89 24.55 15.26 10.87
C PRO A 89 25.93 14.84 10.34
N ALA A 90 26.43 13.66 10.75
CA ALA A 90 27.71 13.10 10.28
C ALA A 90 27.76 12.83 8.76
N PHE A 91 26.58 12.73 8.13
CA PHE A 91 26.39 12.51 6.70
C PHE A 91 25.89 13.76 5.94
N GLY A 92 25.75 14.89 6.63
CA GLY A 92 25.39 16.18 6.04
C GLY A 92 26.37 16.64 4.96
N GLY A 93 25.87 17.38 3.96
CA GLY A 93 26.70 17.93 2.86
C GLY A 93 27.18 16.90 1.83
N ARG A 94 26.72 15.64 1.89
CA ARG A 94 27.13 14.55 0.99
C ARG A 94 26.17 14.28 -0.18
N GLY A 95 25.18 15.15 -0.38
CA GLY A 95 24.16 15.01 -1.43
C GLY A 95 23.01 14.05 -1.12
N ILE A 96 22.99 13.42 0.07
CA ILE A 96 21.95 12.45 0.46
C ILE A 96 20.55 13.09 0.53
N GLY A 97 20.43 14.25 1.19
CA GLY A 97 19.14 14.96 1.29
C GLY A 97 18.60 15.38 -0.08
N ALA A 98 19.47 15.84 -0.98
CA ALA A 98 19.11 16.15 -2.36
C ALA A 98 18.60 14.91 -3.11
N ALA A 99 19.28 13.77 -2.98
CA ALA A 99 18.87 12.53 -3.63
C ALA A 99 17.54 11.99 -3.07
N LEU A 100 17.32 12.06 -1.75
CA LEU A 100 16.04 11.70 -1.13
C LEU A 100 14.89 12.60 -1.63
N LEU A 101 15.12 13.91 -1.71
CA LEU A 101 14.14 14.87 -2.22
C LEU A 101 13.78 14.61 -3.69
N GLU A 102 14.77 14.42 -4.56
CA GLU A 102 14.53 14.10 -5.98
C GLU A 102 13.85 12.74 -6.15
N HIS A 103 14.22 11.73 -5.34
CA HIS A 103 13.57 10.42 -5.35
C HIS A 103 12.09 10.53 -4.98
N ALA A 104 11.77 11.28 -3.93
CA ALA A 104 10.39 11.52 -3.51
C ALA A 104 9.58 12.27 -4.59
N CYS A 105 10.16 13.29 -5.21
CA CYS A 105 9.53 14.02 -6.31
C CYS A 105 9.31 13.13 -7.55
N ALA A 106 10.28 12.27 -7.88
CA ALA A 106 10.18 11.32 -8.98
C ALA A 106 9.05 10.31 -8.72
N TRP A 107 9.03 9.66 -7.56
CA TRP A 107 7.95 8.74 -7.21
C TRP A 107 6.58 9.43 -7.20
N ALA A 108 6.48 10.64 -6.64
CA ALA A 108 5.24 11.41 -6.65
C ALA A 108 4.73 11.67 -8.09
N ARG A 109 5.65 11.99 -9.01
CA ARG A 109 5.34 12.15 -10.44
C ARG A 109 4.80 10.85 -11.05
N GLU A 110 5.48 9.73 -10.80
CA GLU A 110 5.09 8.38 -11.27
C GLU A 110 3.72 7.95 -10.71
N ALA A 111 3.38 8.34 -9.48
CA ALA A 111 2.08 8.09 -8.84
C ALA A 111 0.97 9.09 -9.26
N GLY A 112 1.26 9.96 -10.24
CA GLY A 112 0.32 10.88 -10.86
C GLY A 112 0.14 12.22 -10.14
N TYR A 113 0.91 12.53 -9.10
CA TYR A 113 0.85 13.84 -8.45
C TYR A 113 1.46 14.93 -9.35
N TYR A 114 0.86 16.12 -9.36
CA TYR A 114 1.34 17.27 -10.14
C TYR A 114 2.13 18.28 -9.30
N ARG A 115 2.11 18.15 -7.97
CA ARG A 115 2.75 19.08 -7.04
C ARG A 115 3.24 18.35 -5.80
N VAL A 116 4.41 18.76 -5.30
CA VAL A 116 4.92 18.38 -3.98
C VAL A 116 4.96 19.63 -3.11
N ASP A 117 4.43 19.52 -1.89
CA ASP A 117 4.31 20.60 -0.92
C ASP A 117 5.18 20.30 0.32
N LEU A 118 5.72 21.32 0.99
CA LEU A 118 6.46 21.17 2.24
C LEU A 118 6.39 22.44 3.10
N GLY A 119 6.55 22.27 4.43
CA GLY A 119 6.80 23.36 5.37
C GLY A 119 8.25 23.34 5.85
N THR A 120 8.90 24.50 5.91
CA THR A 120 10.33 24.60 6.29
C THR A 120 10.65 25.94 6.95
N LEU A 121 11.91 26.18 7.31
CA LEU A 121 12.40 27.44 7.86
C LEU A 121 12.90 28.39 6.77
N ALA A 122 12.54 29.67 6.89
CA ALA A 122 12.96 30.72 5.95
C ALA A 122 14.44 31.08 6.08
N ASP A 123 14.97 31.08 7.30
CA ASP A 123 16.23 31.72 7.69
C ASP A 123 17.41 30.75 7.86
N VAL A 124 17.17 29.44 7.67
CA VAL A 124 18.21 28.41 7.79
C VAL A 124 18.75 28.01 6.42
N PRO A 125 20.08 28.07 6.16
CA PRO A 125 20.66 27.83 4.83
C PRO A 125 20.36 26.46 4.21
N TRP A 126 20.15 25.43 5.03
CA TRP A 126 19.83 24.06 4.59
C TRP A 126 18.32 23.76 4.56
N ASN A 127 17.46 24.78 4.73
CA ASN A 127 16.01 24.70 4.68
C ASN A 127 15.48 25.39 3.40
N ALA A 128 14.73 26.51 3.48
CA ALA A 128 14.13 27.15 2.30
C ALA A 128 15.13 27.39 1.15
N PRO A 129 16.37 27.89 1.38
CA PRO A 129 17.36 28.05 0.32
C PRO A 129 17.81 26.72 -0.32
N PHE A 130 17.80 25.60 0.42
CA PHE A 130 18.07 24.27 -0.14
C PHE A 130 16.94 23.84 -1.08
N TYR A 131 15.69 23.92 -0.63
CA TYR A 131 14.54 23.54 -1.46
C TYR A 131 14.39 24.43 -2.70
N ALA A 132 14.69 25.73 -2.59
CA ALA A 132 14.70 26.64 -3.72
C ALA A 132 15.65 26.20 -4.85
N LYS A 133 16.85 25.70 -4.50
CA LYS A 133 17.81 25.14 -5.47
C LYS A 133 17.28 23.89 -6.17
N HIS A 134 16.33 23.19 -5.55
CA HIS A 134 15.66 22.00 -6.07
C HIS A 134 14.30 22.30 -6.72
N GLY A 135 14.06 23.57 -7.08
CA GLY A 135 12.89 23.96 -7.87
C GLY A 135 11.60 24.14 -7.07
N PHE A 136 11.69 24.19 -5.74
CA PHE A 136 10.57 24.64 -4.90
C PHE A 136 10.51 26.16 -4.89
N VAL A 137 9.31 26.71 -4.83
CA VAL A 137 9.07 28.15 -4.66
C VAL A 137 8.26 28.38 -3.41
N GLU A 138 8.52 29.47 -2.71
CA GLU A 138 7.66 29.91 -1.62
C GLU A 138 6.25 30.23 -2.14
N VAL A 139 5.25 29.89 -1.35
CA VAL A 139 3.84 30.08 -1.67
C VAL A 139 3.13 30.81 -0.52
N ASP A 140 1.94 31.33 -0.79
CA ASP A 140 1.13 31.98 0.25
C ASP A 140 0.75 30.96 1.33
N LYS A 141 1.34 31.13 2.52
CA LYS A 141 1.08 30.27 3.68
C LYS A 141 -0.36 30.34 4.18
N HIS A 142 -1.13 31.36 3.78
CA HIS A 142 -2.54 31.50 4.12
C HIS A 142 -3.47 30.94 3.04
N ALA A 143 -2.93 30.39 1.95
CA ALA A 143 -3.74 29.73 0.94
C ALA A 143 -4.48 28.52 1.55
N PRO A 144 -5.72 28.22 1.10
CA PRO A 144 -6.56 27.17 1.69
C PRO A 144 -5.89 25.80 1.76
N GLU A 145 -5.05 25.47 0.77
CA GLU A 145 -4.27 24.23 0.74
C GLU A 145 -3.32 24.02 1.94
N PHE A 146 -2.86 25.10 2.59
CA PHE A 146 -1.94 25.04 3.73
C PHE A 146 -2.63 25.26 5.08
N ALA A 147 -3.95 25.45 5.11
CA ALA A 147 -4.68 25.79 6.32
C ALA A 147 -4.49 24.76 7.46
N GLU A 148 -4.49 23.45 7.13
CA GLU A 148 -4.26 22.38 8.11
C GLU A 148 -2.81 22.37 8.62
N ALA A 149 -1.84 22.56 7.74
CA ALA A 149 -0.43 22.61 8.12
C ALA A 149 -0.12 23.84 8.99
N LEU A 150 -0.68 25.00 8.64
CA LEU A 150 -0.57 26.23 9.41
C LEU A 150 -1.26 26.11 10.78
N ALA A 151 -2.43 25.46 10.84
CA ALA A 151 -3.09 25.18 12.10
C ALA A 151 -2.24 24.28 13.00
N ARG A 152 -1.61 23.23 12.44
CA ARG A 152 -0.68 22.36 13.16
C ARG A 152 0.53 23.13 13.69
N ASP A 153 1.13 24.00 12.88
CA ASP A 153 2.25 24.84 13.33
C ASP A 153 1.84 25.73 14.51
N ARG A 154 0.68 26.40 14.42
CA ARG A 154 0.14 27.23 15.51
C ARG A 154 -0.13 26.41 16.77
N ASP A 155 -0.76 25.25 16.64
CA ASP A 155 -1.14 24.40 17.77
C ASP A 155 0.09 23.82 18.49
N ASN A 156 1.22 23.70 17.79
CA ASN A 156 2.53 23.33 18.35
C ASN A 156 3.38 24.53 18.79
N GLY A 157 2.84 25.75 18.73
CA GLY A 157 3.55 26.97 19.13
C GLY A 157 4.73 27.32 18.24
N PHE A 158 4.69 26.98 16.96
CA PHE A 158 5.75 27.30 15.99
C PHE A 158 5.76 28.81 15.70
N PRO A 159 6.93 29.49 15.72
CA PRO A 159 7.00 30.92 15.41
C PRO A 159 6.62 31.21 13.95
N ASP A 160 5.53 31.95 13.75
CA ASP A 160 4.92 32.17 12.43
C ASP A 160 5.85 32.91 11.44
N HIS A 161 6.71 33.82 11.93
CA HIS A 161 7.66 34.54 11.08
C HIS A 161 8.81 33.67 10.54
N LEU A 162 9.04 32.50 11.14
CA LEU A 162 10.09 31.58 10.70
C LEU A 162 9.58 30.54 9.70
N ARG A 163 8.27 30.23 9.73
CA ARG A 163 7.67 29.22 8.87
C ARG A 163 7.39 29.78 7.47
N VAL A 164 7.91 29.07 6.48
CA VAL A 164 7.49 29.21 5.07
C VAL A 164 6.98 27.87 4.54
N PHE A 165 5.97 27.94 3.68
CA PHE A 165 5.55 26.80 2.86
C PHE A 165 6.10 26.96 1.46
N MET A 166 6.49 25.84 0.87
CA MET A 166 7.03 25.80 -0.48
C MET A 166 6.39 24.70 -1.30
N SER A 167 6.25 24.94 -2.59
CA SER A 167 5.71 23.97 -3.55
C SER A 167 6.63 23.79 -4.74
N ARG A 168 6.73 22.56 -5.24
CA ARG A 168 7.34 22.25 -6.55
C ARG A 168 6.30 21.65 -7.47
N ARG A 169 6.05 22.29 -8.61
CA ARG A 169 5.26 21.69 -9.69
C ARG A 169 6.09 20.61 -10.38
N LEU A 170 5.50 19.44 -10.54
CA LEU A 170 6.14 18.31 -11.19
C LEU A 170 5.89 18.37 -12.71
N ALA A 171 6.92 18.05 -13.49
CA ALA A 171 6.79 17.91 -14.94
C ALA A 171 5.76 16.80 -15.27
N PRO A 172 4.95 16.96 -16.33
CA PRO A 172 4.04 15.90 -16.79
C PRO A 172 4.73 14.56 -17.02
N LEU A 173 3.94 13.48 -17.04
CA LEU A 173 4.41 12.16 -17.46
C LEU A 173 4.53 12.14 -18.99
N ALA A 174 5.64 11.64 -19.52
CA ALA A 174 5.78 11.27 -20.92
C ALA A 174 5.28 9.83 -21.14
N ARG A 175 4.91 9.49 -22.37
CA ARG A 175 4.36 8.14 -22.69
C ARG A 175 5.31 6.99 -22.33
N GLY A 176 6.62 7.21 -22.35
CA GLY A 176 7.64 6.21 -21.99
C GLY A 176 8.13 6.29 -20.53
N ASP A 177 7.54 7.14 -19.69
CA ASP A 177 7.89 7.19 -18.27
C ASP A 177 7.35 5.97 -17.51
N TRP A 178 7.97 5.68 -16.37
CA TRP A 178 7.39 4.80 -15.36
C TRP A 178 6.18 5.45 -14.70
N THR A 179 5.23 4.62 -14.29
CA THR A 179 4.06 4.98 -13.48
C THR A 179 3.90 3.99 -12.34
N ALA A 180 3.49 4.45 -11.16
CA ALA A 180 3.41 3.64 -9.94
C ALA A 180 1.96 3.41 -9.52
N TRP A 181 1.57 2.15 -9.39
CA TRP A 181 0.20 1.70 -9.15
C TRP A 181 0.13 0.81 -7.90
N PRO A 182 -0.74 1.11 -6.91
CA PRO A 182 -0.87 0.25 -5.74
C PRO A 182 -1.62 -1.03 -6.10
N ALA A 183 -1.20 -2.14 -5.51
CA ALA A 183 -1.87 -3.45 -5.56
C ALA A 183 -2.27 -3.83 -4.12
N PRO A 184 -3.43 -3.34 -3.62
CA PRO A 184 -3.81 -3.51 -2.22
C PRO A 184 -4.11 -4.97 -1.87
N ALA A 185 -3.89 -5.35 -0.61
CA ALA A 185 -4.34 -6.63 -0.08
C ALA A 185 -5.86 -6.64 0.14
N LYS A 186 -6.41 -7.84 0.33
CA LYS A 186 -7.78 -8.06 0.82
C LYS A 186 -7.82 -8.93 2.06
N LEU A 187 -8.94 -8.87 2.77
CA LEU A 187 -9.37 -9.85 3.76
C LEU A 187 -10.70 -10.49 3.33
N ASN A 188 -10.89 -11.76 3.67
CA ASN A 188 -12.21 -12.39 3.70
C ASN A 188 -12.77 -12.23 5.12
N LEU A 189 -13.72 -11.31 5.33
CA LEU A 189 -14.29 -11.07 6.67
C LEU A 189 -15.10 -12.26 7.21
N PHE A 190 -15.56 -13.11 6.29
CA PHE A 190 -16.04 -14.48 6.50
C PHE A 190 -15.86 -15.24 5.19
N LEU A 191 -15.89 -16.57 5.22
CA LEU A 191 -15.87 -17.41 4.01
C LEU A 191 -16.64 -18.70 4.25
N ARG A 192 -17.67 -18.96 3.45
CA ARG A 192 -18.44 -20.20 3.46
C ARG A 192 -18.30 -20.94 2.14
N ILE A 193 -18.32 -22.27 2.22
CA ILE A 193 -18.50 -23.15 1.07
C ILE A 193 -19.91 -23.73 1.16
N THR A 194 -20.77 -23.32 0.23
CA THR A 194 -22.19 -23.64 0.22
C THR A 194 -22.53 -24.87 -0.63
N GLY A 195 -21.62 -25.26 -1.53
CA GLY A 195 -21.77 -26.43 -2.37
C GLY A 195 -20.54 -26.73 -3.21
N ARG A 196 -20.66 -27.77 -4.01
CA ARG A 196 -19.71 -28.10 -5.08
C ARG A 196 -20.45 -28.11 -6.41
N ARG A 197 -19.89 -27.45 -7.41
CA ARG A 197 -20.40 -27.34 -8.76
C ARG A 197 -20.09 -28.62 -9.57
N PRO A 198 -20.85 -28.87 -10.66
CA PRO A 198 -20.59 -30.02 -11.56
C PRO A 198 -19.20 -29.98 -12.22
N ASP A 199 -18.65 -28.78 -12.44
CA ASP A 199 -17.30 -28.56 -13.00
C ASP A 199 -16.17 -28.79 -11.99
N GLY A 200 -16.50 -29.18 -10.76
CA GLY A 200 -15.54 -29.50 -9.70
C GLY A 200 -15.19 -28.35 -8.78
N TYR A 201 -15.54 -27.10 -9.11
CA TYR A 201 -15.31 -25.92 -8.27
C TYR A 201 -16.26 -25.85 -7.07
N HIS A 202 -15.91 -25.03 -6.08
CA HIS A 202 -16.72 -24.81 -4.88
C HIS A 202 -17.53 -23.53 -5.01
N GLU A 203 -18.81 -23.60 -4.63
CA GLU A 203 -19.67 -22.42 -4.51
C GLU A 203 -19.41 -21.74 -3.17
N LEU A 204 -19.04 -20.47 -3.20
CA LEU A 204 -18.57 -19.68 -2.07
C LEU A 204 -19.54 -18.57 -1.72
N GLN A 205 -19.51 -18.15 -0.45
CA GLN A 205 -20.00 -16.85 -0.01
C GLN A 205 -18.95 -16.20 0.87
N THR A 206 -18.58 -14.95 0.57
CA THR A 206 -17.58 -14.20 1.34
C THR A 206 -17.86 -12.71 1.29
N VAL A 207 -17.31 -11.95 2.24
CA VAL A 207 -17.19 -10.49 2.13
C VAL A 207 -15.73 -10.11 2.01
N PHE A 208 -15.39 -9.49 0.90
CA PHE A 208 -14.07 -8.91 0.66
C PHE A 208 -13.96 -7.53 1.28
N ARG A 209 -12.87 -7.31 2.03
CA ARG A 209 -12.44 -6.01 2.53
C ARG A 209 -11.06 -5.69 1.96
N LEU A 210 -10.96 -4.62 1.17
CA LEU A 210 -9.68 -4.11 0.69
C LEU A 210 -8.94 -3.36 1.81
N LEU A 211 -7.61 -3.37 1.79
CA LEU A 211 -6.75 -2.72 2.78
C LEU A 211 -5.95 -1.54 2.19
N ASP A 212 -5.66 -0.52 3.00
CA ASP A 212 -4.70 0.57 2.69
C ASP A 212 -3.24 0.08 2.83
N TRP A 213 -2.96 -1.11 2.32
CA TRP A 213 -1.67 -1.77 2.38
C TRP A 213 -1.61 -2.83 1.29
N GLY A 214 -0.48 -2.93 0.61
CA GLY A 214 -0.25 -3.94 -0.39
C GLY A 214 1.03 -3.70 -1.17
N ASP A 215 1.13 -4.38 -2.30
CA ASP A 215 2.24 -4.32 -3.24
C ASP A 215 2.22 -3.00 -4.04
N GLU A 216 3.32 -2.71 -4.74
CA GLU A 216 3.40 -1.62 -5.72
C GLU A 216 3.82 -2.20 -7.08
N VAL A 217 3.03 -1.91 -8.11
CA VAL A 217 3.31 -2.27 -9.50
C VAL A 217 3.77 -1.02 -10.23
N ARG A 218 4.96 -1.04 -10.82
CA ARG A 218 5.40 0.01 -11.74
C ARG A 218 5.23 -0.46 -13.18
N LEU A 219 4.68 0.42 -14.01
CA LEU A 219 4.40 0.15 -15.42
C LEU A 219 5.07 1.20 -16.29
N ARG A 220 5.76 0.76 -17.34
CA ARG A 220 6.28 1.63 -18.40
C ARG A 220 5.83 1.11 -19.74
N ARG A 221 5.11 1.94 -20.50
CA ARG A 221 4.66 1.60 -21.86
C ARG A 221 5.85 1.46 -22.80
N ARG A 222 5.73 0.52 -23.75
CA ARG A 222 6.65 0.33 -24.89
C ARG A 222 5.88 0.43 -26.20
N GLU A 223 6.59 0.74 -27.28
CA GLU A 223 6.01 0.88 -28.63
C GLU A 223 6.27 -0.34 -29.54
N ASP A 224 6.96 -1.37 -29.04
CA ASP A 224 7.44 -2.52 -29.83
C ASP A 224 6.63 -3.82 -29.60
N GLY A 225 5.50 -3.74 -28.89
CA GLY A 225 4.66 -4.89 -28.56
C GLY A 225 5.26 -5.86 -27.54
N VAL A 226 6.46 -5.60 -27.02
CA VAL A 226 7.15 -6.50 -26.10
C VAL A 226 6.64 -6.31 -24.66
N ILE A 227 6.34 -7.41 -23.97
CA ILE A 227 5.94 -7.42 -22.56
C ILE A 227 7.01 -8.13 -21.75
N THR A 228 7.61 -7.43 -20.79
CA THR A 228 8.72 -7.94 -19.95
C THR A 228 8.59 -7.55 -18.48
N ARG A 229 9.20 -8.35 -17.60
CA ARG A 229 9.39 -8.06 -16.18
C ARG A 229 10.90 -7.98 -15.87
N PRO A 230 11.53 -6.80 -16.03
CA PRO A 230 13.00 -6.67 -15.96
C PRO A 230 13.57 -6.97 -14.56
N THR A 231 12.77 -6.83 -13.51
CA THR A 231 13.16 -7.15 -12.14
C THR A 231 12.57 -8.49 -11.73
N ASP A 232 13.40 -9.38 -11.19
CA ASP A 232 12.95 -10.70 -10.75
C ASP A 232 12.08 -10.62 -9.48
N VAL A 233 11.05 -11.47 -9.42
CA VAL A 233 10.27 -11.69 -8.20
C VAL A 233 10.64 -13.07 -7.68
N PRO A 234 11.27 -13.17 -6.49
CA PRO A 234 11.76 -14.44 -5.97
C PRO A 234 10.69 -15.53 -5.96
N GLY A 235 11.02 -16.68 -6.58
CA GLY A 235 10.13 -17.84 -6.63
C GLY A 235 8.97 -17.76 -7.63
N VAL A 236 8.91 -16.71 -8.47
CA VAL A 236 7.86 -16.55 -9.49
C VAL A 236 8.51 -16.36 -10.87
N PRO A 237 8.58 -17.42 -11.69
CA PRO A 237 9.03 -17.30 -13.08
C PRO A 237 8.17 -16.29 -13.86
N GLU A 238 8.80 -15.47 -14.68
CA GLU A 238 8.14 -14.39 -15.44
C GLU A 238 6.92 -14.89 -16.25
N ALA A 239 7.05 -16.03 -16.93
CA ALA A 239 5.96 -16.59 -17.75
C ALA A 239 4.74 -17.04 -16.92
N SER A 240 4.94 -17.33 -15.63
CA SER A 240 3.89 -17.76 -14.70
C SER A 240 3.35 -16.62 -13.85
N ASP A 241 4.00 -15.45 -13.87
CA ASP A 241 3.59 -14.27 -13.11
C ASP A 241 2.23 -13.75 -13.59
N LEU A 242 1.28 -13.60 -12.65
CA LEU A 242 -0.06 -13.10 -12.95
C LEU A 242 -0.04 -11.67 -13.48
N ALA A 243 0.93 -10.84 -13.08
CA ALA A 243 1.10 -9.48 -13.60
C ALA A 243 1.46 -9.51 -15.10
N VAL A 244 2.41 -10.35 -15.50
CA VAL A 244 2.82 -10.50 -16.92
C VAL A 244 1.69 -11.13 -17.75
N ARG A 245 1.03 -12.16 -17.20
CA ARG A 245 -0.13 -12.80 -17.86
C ARG A 245 -1.29 -11.82 -18.04
N ALA A 246 -1.53 -10.93 -17.09
CA ALA A 246 -2.54 -9.88 -17.20
C ALA A 246 -2.26 -8.94 -18.37
N ALA A 247 -1.02 -8.46 -18.50
CA ALA A 247 -0.62 -7.59 -19.60
C ALA A 247 -0.79 -8.28 -20.97
N ARG A 248 -0.38 -9.55 -21.08
CA ARG A 248 -0.53 -10.33 -22.32
C ARG A 248 -1.99 -10.55 -22.67
N LEU A 249 -2.82 -10.92 -21.68
CA LEU A 249 -4.24 -11.15 -21.89
C LEU A 249 -4.97 -9.87 -22.32
N LEU A 250 -4.62 -8.72 -21.73
CA LEU A 250 -5.16 -7.43 -22.16
C LEU A 250 -4.72 -7.07 -23.59
N ALA A 251 -3.45 -7.31 -23.93
CA ALA A 251 -2.95 -7.04 -25.27
C ALA A 251 -3.66 -7.89 -26.33
N GLU A 252 -3.83 -9.18 -26.06
CA GLU A 252 -4.57 -10.11 -26.92
C GLU A 252 -6.04 -9.69 -27.09
N ALA A 253 -6.73 -9.35 -26.00
CA ALA A 253 -8.14 -8.98 -26.01
C ALA A 253 -8.42 -7.66 -26.77
N THR A 254 -7.44 -6.75 -26.81
CA THR A 254 -7.60 -5.41 -27.40
C THR A 254 -6.94 -5.27 -28.77
N GLY A 255 -6.06 -6.20 -29.14
CA GLY A 255 -5.28 -6.15 -30.38
C GLY A 255 -4.27 -5.00 -30.42
N THR A 256 -3.92 -4.41 -29.27
CA THR A 256 -2.94 -3.32 -29.21
C THR A 256 -1.56 -3.79 -29.67
N ALA A 257 -0.84 -2.93 -30.40
CA ALA A 257 0.55 -3.16 -30.78
C ALA A 257 1.55 -2.68 -29.71
N LEU A 258 1.05 -2.12 -28.60
CA LEU A 258 1.88 -1.61 -27.52
C LEU A 258 2.42 -2.73 -26.62
N GLY A 259 3.58 -2.47 -26.05
CA GLY A 259 4.22 -3.32 -25.05
C GLY A 259 4.25 -2.67 -23.67
N ALA A 260 4.84 -3.38 -22.71
CA ALA A 260 5.06 -2.86 -21.36
C ALA A 260 6.27 -3.49 -20.67
N GLU A 261 6.93 -2.71 -19.82
CA GLU A 261 7.76 -3.23 -18.74
C GLU A 261 7.00 -3.15 -17.42
N ILE A 262 7.16 -4.20 -16.62
CA ILE A 262 6.43 -4.39 -15.37
C ILE A 262 7.43 -4.64 -14.25
N GLU A 263 7.39 -3.85 -13.19
CA GLU A 263 8.10 -4.14 -11.95
C GLU A 263 7.08 -4.32 -10.82
N VAL A 264 7.30 -5.31 -9.95
CA VAL A 264 6.43 -5.56 -8.80
C VAL A 264 7.27 -5.55 -7.54
N THR A 265 7.00 -4.60 -6.65
CA THR A 265 7.58 -4.55 -5.31
C THR A 265 6.65 -5.29 -4.36
N LYS A 266 7.04 -6.51 -3.97
CA LYS A 266 6.27 -7.38 -3.07
C LYS A 266 6.41 -6.97 -1.60
N ARG A 267 5.27 -6.92 -0.94
CA ARG A 267 5.03 -6.59 0.47
C ARG A 267 3.98 -7.52 1.07
N ILE A 268 3.02 -7.96 0.26
CA ILE A 268 2.04 -8.99 0.63
C ILE A 268 2.74 -10.36 0.58
N PRO A 269 2.65 -11.17 1.65
CA PRO A 269 3.26 -12.49 1.67
C PRO A 269 2.60 -13.43 0.65
N MET A 270 3.43 -14.27 0.03
CA MET A 270 3.00 -15.20 -1.01
C MET A 270 2.14 -16.32 -0.41
N GLY A 271 0.94 -16.52 -0.96
CA GLY A 271 0.03 -17.58 -0.52
C GLY A 271 -0.56 -17.37 0.87
N GLY A 272 -0.56 -16.15 1.41
CA GLY A 272 -1.11 -15.82 2.74
C GLY A 272 -2.63 -15.64 2.81
N GLY A 273 -3.37 -15.88 1.71
CA GLY A 273 -4.83 -15.65 1.69
C GLY A 273 -5.22 -14.17 1.56
N LEU A 274 -4.26 -13.29 1.26
CA LEU A 274 -4.41 -11.84 1.15
C LEU A 274 -4.59 -11.33 -0.29
N GLY A 275 -4.55 -12.23 -1.28
CA GLY A 275 -4.87 -11.91 -2.68
C GLY A 275 -3.79 -11.14 -3.45
N GLY A 276 -2.53 -11.12 -2.98
CA GLY A 276 -1.46 -10.30 -3.59
C GLY A 276 -1.31 -10.48 -5.09
N GLY A 277 -1.11 -11.72 -5.59
CA GLY A 277 -0.95 -11.96 -7.03
C GLY A 277 -2.20 -11.59 -7.86
N SER A 278 -3.40 -11.72 -7.30
CA SER A 278 -4.63 -11.27 -7.97
C SER A 278 -4.73 -9.75 -8.01
N SER A 279 -4.25 -9.08 -6.98
CA SER A 279 -4.17 -7.62 -6.90
C SER A 279 -3.15 -7.06 -7.88
N ASP A 280 -1.97 -7.68 -7.98
CA ASP A 280 -0.94 -7.32 -8.97
C ASP A 280 -1.52 -7.39 -10.39
N ALA A 281 -2.20 -8.50 -10.73
CA ALA A 281 -2.86 -8.66 -12.02
C ALA A 281 -3.93 -7.59 -12.27
N ALA A 282 -4.78 -7.30 -11.29
CA ALA A 282 -5.79 -6.25 -11.42
C ALA A 282 -5.18 -4.87 -11.63
N SER A 283 -4.11 -4.54 -10.88
CA SER A 283 -3.39 -3.27 -11.03
C SER A 283 -2.72 -3.15 -12.39
N VAL A 284 -2.19 -4.24 -12.95
CA VAL A 284 -1.71 -4.29 -14.34
C VAL A 284 -2.85 -4.07 -15.33
N LEU A 285 -3.98 -4.78 -15.21
CA LEU A 285 -5.13 -4.62 -16.11
C LEU A 285 -5.65 -3.19 -16.12
N VAL A 286 -5.86 -2.60 -14.94
CA VAL A 286 -6.38 -1.24 -14.79
C VAL A 286 -5.35 -0.20 -15.24
N GLY A 287 -4.08 -0.39 -14.87
CA GLY A 287 -2.99 0.50 -15.24
C GLY A 287 -2.77 0.51 -16.74
N LEU A 288 -2.56 -0.65 -17.35
CA LEU A 288 -2.33 -0.76 -18.79
C LEU A 288 -3.56 -0.38 -19.62
N ASN A 289 -4.79 -0.65 -19.17
CA ASN A 289 -5.98 -0.12 -19.86
C ASN A 289 -5.98 1.42 -19.91
N THR A 290 -5.42 2.07 -18.89
CA THR A 290 -5.23 3.52 -18.84
C THR A 290 -4.07 3.96 -19.74
N LEU A 291 -2.90 3.32 -19.66
CA LEU A 291 -1.68 3.69 -20.38
C LEU A 291 -1.74 3.41 -21.89
N TRP A 292 -2.44 2.35 -22.28
CA TRP A 292 -2.66 1.95 -23.66
C TRP A 292 -3.94 2.54 -24.25
N GLU A 293 -4.73 3.26 -23.44
CA GLU A 293 -5.98 3.92 -23.86
C GLU A 293 -6.96 2.93 -24.54
N THR A 294 -6.99 1.67 -24.10
CA THR A 294 -7.77 0.59 -24.76
C THR A 294 -9.28 0.72 -24.60
N GLY A 295 -9.74 1.55 -23.66
CA GLY A 295 -11.15 1.90 -23.51
C GLY A 295 -12.05 0.79 -22.96
N LEU A 296 -11.48 -0.29 -22.43
CA LEU A 296 -12.29 -1.34 -21.79
C LEU A 296 -12.94 -0.80 -20.51
N ASP A 297 -14.21 -1.14 -20.33
CA ASP A 297 -14.96 -0.81 -19.12
C ASP A 297 -14.63 -1.76 -17.95
N GLU A 298 -15.20 -1.47 -16.79
CA GLU A 298 -14.97 -2.24 -15.57
C GLU A 298 -15.41 -3.71 -15.72
N ASP A 299 -16.50 -3.99 -16.44
CA ASP A 299 -17.03 -5.33 -16.60
C ASP A 299 -16.17 -6.17 -17.54
N ALA A 300 -15.68 -5.59 -18.63
CA ALA A 300 -14.73 -6.23 -19.54
C ALA A 300 -13.41 -6.55 -18.83
N LEU A 301 -12.85 -5.61 -18.05
CA LEU A 301 -11.63 -5.86 -17.27
C LEU A 301 -11.86 -6.92 -16.19
N ALA A 302 -13.01 -6.94 -15.53
CA ALA A 302 -13.33 -7.95 -14.53
C ALA A 302 -13.47 -9.35 -15.17
N ALA A 303 -14.03 -9.44 -16.38
CA ALA A 303 -14.11 -10.69 -17.13
C ALA A 303 -12.72 -11.23 -17.52
N LEU A 304 -11.81 -10.36 -18.01
CA LEU A 304 -10.40 -10.75 -18.24
C LEU A 304 -9.72 -11.18 -16.94
N GLY A 305 -9.93 -10.42 -15.85
CA GLY A 305 -9.39 -10.74 -14.54
C GLY A 305 -9.82 -12.11 -14.03
N LEU A 306 -11.09 -12.48 -14.23
CA LEU A 306 -11.62 -13.79 -13.81
C LEU A 306 -10.88 -14.97 -14.46
N ALA A 307 -10.41 -14.82 -15.71
CA ALA A 307 -9.60 -15.85 -16.38
C ALA A 307 -8.21 -16.06 -15.74
N LEU A 308 -7.74 -15.10 -14.96
CA LEU A 308 -6.46 -15.16 -14.25
C LEU A 308 -6.62 -15.67 -12.82
N GLY A 309 -7.72 -15.31 -12.15
CA GLY A 309 -8.04 -15.79 -10.80
C GLY A 309 -9.36 -15.23 -10.25
N ALA A 310 -10.01 -16.00 -9.38
CA ALA A 310 -11.33 -15.66 -8.83
C ALA A 310 -11.37 -14.36 -8.00
N ASP A 311 -10.25 -13.96 -7.39
CA ASP A 311 -10.14 -12.73 -6.60
C ASP A 311 -9.78 -11.49 -7.45
N VAL A 312 -9.36 -11.65 -8.71
CA VAL A 312 -8.97 -10.49 -9.56
C VAL A 312 -10.13 -9.50 -9.79
N PRO A 313 -11.38 -9.95 -10.04
CA PRO A 313 -12.51 -9.04 -10.24
C PRO A 313 -12.75 -8.06 -9.09
N VAL A 314 -12.57 -8.44 -7.81
CA VAL A 314 -12.83 -7.51 -6.69
C VAL A 314 -11.81 -6.37 -6.67
N PHE A 315 -10.57 -6.63 -7.06
CA PHE A 315 -9.54 -5.61 -7.17
C PHE A 315 -9.75 -4.72 -8.40
N VAL A 316 -10.17 -5.29 -9.54
CA VAL A 316 -10.54 -4.52 -10.74
C VAL A 316 -11.69 -3.57 -10.46
N ARG A 317 -12.73 -4.01 -9.73
CA ARG A 317 -13.87 -3.16 -9.34
C ARG A 317 -13.52 -2.17 -8.22
N GLY A 318 -12.49 -2.47 -7.43
CA GLY A 318 -11.89 -1.57 -6.45
C GLY A 318 -12.80 -1.20 -5.27
N ARG A 319 -13.76 -2.05 -4.91
CA ARG A 319 -14.71 -1.80 -3.82
C ARG A 319 -14.83 -3.03 -2.92
N SER A 320 -15.09 -2.80 -1.64
CA SER A 320 -15.48 -3.90 -0.74
C SER A 320 -16.81 -4.50 -1.21
N ALA A 321 -16.94 -5.82 -1.16
CA ALA A 321 -18.06 -6.51 -1.80
C ALA A 321 -18.44 -7.80 -1.10
N TRP A 322 -19.74 -8.09 -1.10
CA TRP A 322 -20.25 -9.45 -0.94
C TRP A 322 -19.99 -10.22 -2.24
N ALA A 323 -19.46 -11.43 -2.13
CA ALA A 323 -19.17 -12.27 -3.28
C ALA A 323 -19.85 -13.63 -3.17
N GLU A 324 -20.38 -14.10 -4.30
CA GLU A 324 -20.91 -15.46 -4.49
C GLU A 324 -20.24 -16.13 -5.71
N GLY A 325 -20.72 -17.32 -6.13
CA GLY A 325 -20.10 -18.08 -7.21
C GLY A 325 -18.83 -18.75 -6.74
N VAL A 326 -17.77 -18.67 -7.53
CA VAL A 326 -16.40 -18.96 -7.08
C VAL A 326 -15.69 -17.74 -6.49
N GLY A 327 -16.40 -16.61 -6.33
CA GLY A 327 -15.88 -15.32 -5.85
C GLY A 327 -16.06 -14.16 -6.84
N GLU A 328 -16.60 -14.44 -8.03
CA GLU A 328 -16.74 -13.51 -9.16
C GLU A 328 -18.05 -12.71 -9.15
N ARG A 329 -19.10 -13.21 -8.48
CA ARG A 329 -20.41 -12.56 -8.43
C ARG A 329 -20.43 -11.53 -7.31
N LEU A 330 -20.03 -10.30 -7.64
CA LEU A 330 -19.80 -9.22 -6.68
C LEU A 330 -20.99 -8.28 -6.54
N GLN A 331 -21.42 -8.06 -5.31
CA GLN A 331 -22.33 -7.00 -4.91
C GLN A 331 -21.60 -6.04 -3.97
N ALA A 332 -21.36 -4.80 -4.43
CA ALA A 332 -20.66 -3.79 -3.65
C ALA A 332 -21.37 -3.53 -2.31
N MET A 333 -20.57 -3.37 -1.25
CA MET A 333 -21.06 -3.18 0.12
C MET A 333 -20.24 -2.13 0.84
N LYS A 334 -20.93 -1.19 1.51
CA LYS A 334 -20.29 -0.24 2.41
C LYS A 334 -20.01 -0.91 3.75
N LEU A 335 -18.74 -0.91 4.15
CA LEU A 335 -18.28 -1.43 5.44
C LEU A 335 -17.83 -0.27 6.35
N PRO A 336 -18.02 -0.37 7.67
CA PRO A 336 -17.55 0.65 8.59
C PRO A 336 -16.02 0.79 8.51
N ARG A 337 -15.53 2.02 8.76
CA ARG A 337 -14.08 2.24 8.90
C ARG A 337 -13.58 1.44 10.11
N ARG A 338 -12.58 0.61 9.84
CA ARG A 338 -11.97 -0.33 10.79
C ARG A 338 -10.48 -0.42 10.48
N TRP A 339 -9.74 -0.82 11.50
CA TRP A 339 -8.32 -1.14 11.41
C TRP A 339 -8.15 -2.63 11.61
N TYR A 340 -7.12 -3.18 10.99
CA TYR A 340 -6.84 -4.60 11.02
C TYR A 340 -5.39 -4.82 11.41
N VAL A 341 -5.18 -5.74 12.35
CA VAL A 341 -3.87 -6.35 12.57
C VAL A 341 -3.84 -7.63 11.75
N VAL A 342 -2.98 -7.68 10.75
CA VAL A 342 -2.76 -8.86 9.92
C VAL A 342 -1.45 -9.50 10.35
N LEU A 343 -1.50 -10.76 10.78
CA LEU A 343 -0.31 -11.53 11.09
C LEU A 343 0.01 -12.52 9.98
N ASP A 344 1.26 -12.54 9.57
CA ASP A 344 1.85 -13.61 8.80
C ASP A 344 2.63 -14.55 9.72
N PRO A 345 2.19 -15.82 9.88
CA PRO A 345 2.93 -16.81 10.65
C PRO A 345 4.14 -17.37 9.90
N GLY A 346 4.39 -16.97 8.64
CA GLY A 346 5.51 -17.47 7.84
C GLY A 346 5.40 -18.96 7.50
N GLU A 347 4.16 -19.46 7.39
CA GLU A 347 3.85 -20.85 7.03
C GLU A 347 3.02 -20.88 5.73
N HIS A 348 3.50 -21.62 4.73
CA HIS A 348 2.81 -21.75 3.45
C HIS A 348 1.63 -22.73 3.54
N VAL A 349 0.43 -22.26 3.18
CA VAL A 349 -0.80 -23.06 3.19
C VAL A 349 -1.30 -23.28 1.76
N PRO A 350 -1.10 -24.47 1.17
CA PRO A 350 -1.48 -24.73 -0.22
C PRO A 350 -3.00 -24.88 -0.38
N THR A 351 -3.65 -23.86 -0.95
CA THR A 351 -5.10 -23.81 -1.22
C THR A 351 -5.67 -25.09 -1.87
N PRO A 352 -5.04 -25.68 -2.91
CA PRO A 352 -5.57 -26.91 -3.51
C PRO A 352 -5.66 -28.09 -2.54
N ALA A 353 -4.69 -28.23 -1.62
CA ALA A 353 -4.67 -29.31 -0.65
C ALA A 353 -5.79 -29.16 0.39
N LEU A 354 -6.15 -27.92 0.75
CA LEU A 354 -7.28 -27.66 1.63
C LEU A 354 -8.61 -27.99 0.96
N PHE A 355 -8.81 -27.59 -0.29
CA PHE A 355 -10.01 -27.95 -1.04
C PHE A 355 -10.19 -29.47 -1.21
N ALA A 356 -9.08 -30.22 -1.22
CA ALA A 356 -9.08 -31.69 -1.27
C ALA A 356 -9.26 -32.37 0.11
N ALA A 357 -9.18 -31.63 1.22
CA ALA A 357 -9.23 -32.21 2.57
C ALA A 357 -10.61 -32.84 2.88
N PRO A 358 -10.70 -34.12 3.28
CA PRO A 358 -11.99 -34.79 3.51
C PRO A 358 -12.83 -34.10 4.60
N GLU A 359 -12.18 -33.54 5.62
CA GLU A 359 -12.82 -32.83 6.74
C GLU A 359 -13.34 -31.43 6.41
N LEU A 360 -13.09 -30.90 5.20
CA LEU A 360 -13.58 -29.57 4.81
C LEU A 360 -15.11 -29.57 4.66
N THR A 361 -15.80 -28.70 5.40
CA THR A 361 -17.24 -28.47 5.26
C THR A 361 -17.54 -27.83 3.90
N ARG A 362 -18.43 -28.45 3.10
CA ARG A 362 -18.76 -28.03 1.73
C ARG A 362 -20.24 -27.80 1.47
N ASN A 363 -21.05 -27.83 2.51
CA ASN A 363 -22.51 -27.77 2.47
C ASN A 363 -23.05 -26.79 3.52
N ALA A 364 -22.30 -25.73 3.82
CA ALA A 364 -22.72 -24.74 4.79
C ALA A 364 -24.02 -24.05 4.33
N PRO A 365 -24.97 -23.76 5.24
CA PRO A 365 -26.16 -23.01 4.88
C PRO A 365 -25.77 -21.62 4.37
N ARG A 366 -26.50 -21.15 3.35
CA ARG A 366 -26.26 -19.83 2.76
C ARG A 366 -26.47 -18.74 3.81
N ALA A 367 -25.50 -17.84 3.92
CA ALA A 367 -25.62 -16.62 4.71
C ALA A 367 -26.42 -15.56 3.95
N THR A 368 -27.08 -14.68 4.68
CA THR A 368 -27.66 -13.43 4.14
C THR A 368 -26.77 -12.25 4.51
N ILE A 369 -26.83 -11.16 3.73
CA ILE A 369 -26.14 -9.90 4.08
C ILE A 369 -26.51 -9.46 5.50
N SER A 370 -27.78 -9.56 5.88
CA SER A 370 -28.23 -9.21 7.24
C SER A 370 -27.55 -10.05 8.32
N SER A 371 -27.39 -11.36 8.11
CA SER A 371 -26.71 -12.24 9.07
C SER A 371 -25.20 -11.97 9.19
N PHE A 372 -24.59 -11.44 8.13
CA PHE A 372 -23.20 -10.98 8.20
C PHE A 372 -23.11 -9.66 8.99
N VAL A 373 -23.98 -8.69 8.69
CA VAL A 373 -24.00 -7.39 9.37
C VAL A 373 -24.30 -7.51 10.86
N SER A 374 -25.14 -8.46 11.29
CA SER A 374 -25.38 -8.77 12.70
C SER A 374 -24.19 -9.44 13.40
N GLY A 375 -23.25 -10.01 12.64
CA GLY A 375 -22.11 -10.76 13.16
C GLY A 375 -22.34 -12.27 13.33
N ASP A 376 -23.53 -12.77 12.98
CA ASP A 376 -23.90 -14.19 13.07
C ASP A 376 -23.10 -15.05 12.06
N SER A 377 -22.72 -14.46 10.93
CA SER A 377 -21.90 -15.11 9.89
C SER A 377 -20.52 -14.47 9.83
N ALA A 378 -19.55 -15.03 10.56
CA ALA A 378 -18.17 -14.54 10.55
C ALA A 378 -17.11 -15.65 10.64
N GLU A 379 -17.50 -16.88 10.29
CA GLU A 379 -16.62 -18.05 10.21
C GLU A 379 -15.92 -18.14 8.86
N ASN A 380 -14.78 -18.83 8.85
CA ASN A 380 -14.07 -19.21 7.63
C ASN A 380 -14.05 -20.75 7.53
N ALA A 381 -14.58 -21.29 6.44
CA ALA A 381 -14.71 -22.73 6.20
C ALA A 381 -13.38 -23.49 6.27
N PHE A 382 -12.26 -22.83 5.95
CA PHE A 382 -10.93 -23.44 6.02
C PHE A 382 -10.35 -23.45 7.43
N GLU A 383 -10.82 -22.60 8.34
CA GLU A 383 -10.19 -22.40 9.64
C GLU A 383 -10.05 -23.68 10.48
N PRO A 384 -11.08 -24.55 10.61
CA PRO A 384 -10.93 -25.81 11.35
C PRO A 384 -9.85 -26.74 10.76
N VAL A 385 -9.81 -26.83 9.43
CA VAL A 385 -8.84 -27.68 8.70
C VAL A 385 -7.43 -27.11 8.84
N VAL A 386 -7.28 -25.80 8.71
CA VAL A 386 -6.01 -25.10 8.85
C VAL A 386 -5.47 -25.22 10.27
N ARG A 387 -6.31 -25.03 11.29
CA ARG A 387 -5.90 -25.21 12.69
C ARG A 387 -5.40 -26.64 12.96
N ALA A 388 -6.01 -27.65 12.35
CA ALA A 388 -5.61 -29.05 12.53
C ALA A 388 -4.29 -29.40 11.83
N ARG A 389 -4.02 -28.80 10.66
CA ARG A 389 -2.90 -29.18 9.78
C ARG A 389 -1.70 -28.24 9.83
N HIS A 390 -1.88 -27.01 10.30
CA HIS A 390 -0.87 -25.95 10.27
C HIS A 390 -0.67 -25.32 11.67
N PRO A 391 0.20 -25.93 12.51
CA PRO A 391 0.35 -25.53 13.90
C PRO A 391 0.80 -24.07 14.12
N ARG A 392 1.61 -23.48 13.22
CA ARG A 392 2.02 -22.07 13.39
C ARG A 392 0.86 -21.13 13.12
N VAL A 393 0.01 -21.45 12.13
CA VAL A 393 -1.23 -20.70 11.87
C VAL A 393 -2.19 -20.82 13.07
N ALA A 394 -2.34 -22.02 13.63
CA ALA A 394 -3.16 -22.24 14.84
C ALA A 394 -2.66 -21.40 16.02
N ALA A 395 -1.35 -21.41 16.27
CA ALA A 395 -0.73 -20.62 17.34
C ALA A 395 -0.87 -19.10 17.11
N ALA A 396 -0.83 -18.63 15.86
CA ALA A 396 -1.08 -17.23 15.52
C ALA A 396 -2.54 -16.82 15.75
N LEU A 397 -3.51 -17.69 15.42
CA LEU A 397 -4.93 -17.48 15.77
C LEU A 397 -5.11 -17.39 17.28
N ASP A 398 -4.53 -18.31 18.05
CA ASP A 398 -4.66 -18.33 19.51
C ASP A 398 -4.03 -17.13 20.17
N TRP A 399 -2.88 -16.68 19.66
CA TRP A 399 -2.24 -15.46 20.14
C TRP A 399 -3.11 -14.22 19.87
N LEU A 400 -3.64 -14.06 18.66
CA LEU A 400 -4.55 -12.94 18.35
C LEU A 400 -5.87 -13.02 19.12
N ALA A 401 -6.35 -14.22 19.42
CA ALA A 401 -7.59 -14.45 20.15
C ALA A 401 -7.54 -13.84 21.57
N GLY A 402 -6.33 -13.68 22.14
CA GLY A 402 -6.12 -12.97 23.41
C GLY A 402 -6.49 -11.49 23.38
N PHE A 403 -6.68 -10.89 22.19
CA PHE A 403 -7.00 -9.47 22.00
C PHE A 403 -8.40 -9.23 21.42
N GLY A 404 -9.08 -10.27 20.95
CA GLY A 404 -10.42 -10.19 20.37
C GLY A 404 -10.71 -11.33 19.40
N ARG A 405 -11.70 -11.16 18.53
CA ARG A 405 -12.10 -12.21 17.57
C ARG A 405 -11.10 -12.31 16.41
N ALA A 406 -10.13 -13.21 16.55
CA ALA A 406 -9.21 -13.60 15.49
C ALA A 406 -9.92 -14.41 14.39
N ARG A 407 -9.51 -14.22 13.14
CA ARG A 407 -10.07 -14.90 11.96
C ARG A 407 -8.99 -15.24 10.94
N LEU A 408 -9.18 -16.33 10.22
CA LEU A 408 -8.37 -16.66 9.03
C LEU A 408 -8.83 -15.83 7.81
N SER A 409 -7.89 -15.33 6.99
CA SER A 409 -8.23 -14.75 5.68
C SER A 409 -8.03 -15.74 4.54
N GLY A 410 -8.99 -15.84 3.63
CA GLY A 410 -8.95 -16.79 2.51
C GLY A 410 -8.74 -18.22 3.00
N SER A 411 -7.81 -18.93 2.38
CA SER A 411 -7.35 -20.27 2.80
C SER A 411 -6.21 -20.23 3.84
N GLY A 412 -5.81 -19.05 4.33
CA GLY A 412 -4.58 -18.86 5.12
C GLY A 412 -3.34 -18.65 4.25
N GLY A 413 -2.13 -18.56 4.81
CA GLY A 413 -1.79 -18.70 6.23
C GLY A 413 -1.99 -17.46 7.12
N CYS A 414 -2.27 -16.28 6.55
CA CYS A 414 -2.42 -15.07 7.34
C CYS A 414 -3.73 -15.05 8.14
N VAL A 415 -3.64 -14.48 9.33
CA VAL A 415 -4.75 -14.34 10.28
C VAL A 415 -4.91 -12.87 10.63
N PHE A 416 -6.10 -12.46 11.05
CA PHE A 416 -6.35 -11.06 11.34
C PHE A 416 -7.27 -10.82 12.54
N LEU A 417 -7.10 -9.64 13.12
CA LEU A 417 -7.95 -9.07 14.16
C LEU A 417 -8.48 -7.71 13.69
N GLU A 418 -9.78 -7.49 13.86
CA GLU A 418 -10.40 -6.19 13.58
C GLU A 418 -10.45 -5.33 14.84
N THR A 419 -10.09 -4.05 14.71
CA THR A 419 -10.17 -3.04 15.78
C THR A 419 -10.89 -1.79 15.27
N ARG A 420 -11.35 -0.96 16.22
CA ARG A 420 -12.06 0.29 15.90
C ARG A 420 -11.12 1.44 15.56
N THR A 421 -9.95 1.48 16.18
CA THR A 421 -9.00 2.60 16.07
C THR A 421 -7.60 2.10 15.70
N PHE A 422 -6.81 3.00 15.15
CA PHE A 422 -5.43 2.73 14.76
C PHE A 422 -4.57 2.36 15.97
N GLU A 423 -4.71 3.13 17.05
CA GLU A 423 -3.96 2.98 18.30
C GLU A 423 -4.19 1.59 18.91
N ALA A 424 -5.44 1.10 18.87
CA ALA A 424 -5.76 -0.24 19.33
C ALA A 424 -5.11 -1.33 18.47
N ALA A 425 -5.11 -1.17 17.14
CA ALA A 425 -4.42 -2.13 16.26
C ALA A 425 -2.91 -2.13 16.49
N LEU A 426 -2.33 -0.95 16.68
CA LEU A 426 -0.90 -0.78 16.89
C LEU A 426 -0.43 -1.28 18.26
N ALA A 427 -1.24 -1.09 19.31
CA ALA A 427 -0.99 -1.66 20.63
C ALA A 427 -0.93 -3.20 20.59
N VAL A 428 -1.74 -3.84 19.73
CA VAL A 428 -1.66 -5.29 19.51
C VAL A 428 -0.43 -5.65 18.68
N ALA A 429 -0.21 -4.98 17.54
CA ALA A 429 0.90 -5.28 16.64
C ALA A 429 2.28 -5.08 17.29
N SER A 430 2.45 -4.08 18.17
CA SER A 430 3.69 -3.84 18.91
C SER A 430 4.05 -4.94 19.92
N ARG A 431 3.08 -5.80 20.27
CA ARG A 431 3.28 -6.98 21.13
C ARG A 431 3.51 -8.26 20.33
N CYS A 432 3.54 -8.17 18.99
CA CYS A 432 3.69 -9.33 18.11
C CYS A 432 4.98 -10.11 18.46
N PRO A 433 4.90 -11.43 18.68
CA PRO A 433 6.07 -12.27 18.86
C PRO A 433 6.97 -12.22 17.62
N GLY A 434 8.30 -12.18 17.81
CA GLY A 434 9.26 -12.15 16.69
C GLY A 434 9.24 -13.38 15.76
N ALA A 435 8.46 -14.40 16.08
CA ALA A 435 8.21 -15.55 15.20
C ALA A 435 7.21 -15.26 14.05
N TYR A 436 6.50 -14.12 14.12
CA TYR A 436 5.50 -13.68 13.16
C TYR A 436 5.84 -12.28 12.64
N THR A 437 5.23 -11.89 11.53
CA THR A 437 5.24 -10.50 11.05
C THR A 437 3.85 -9.90 11.21
N ALA A 438 3.77 -8.68 11.74
CA ALA A 438 2.51 -7.96 11.91
C ALA A 438 2.43 -6.73 10.99
N HIS A 439 1.27 -6.55 10.37
CA HIS A 439 0.94 -5.35 9.60
C HIS A 439 -0.35 -4.73 10.14
N VAL A 440 -0.36 -3.39 10.29
CA VAL A 440 -1.56 -2.63 10.67
C VAL A 440 -2.07 -1.89 9.46
N ALA A 441 -3.28 -2.19 9.01
CA ALA A 441 -3.87 -1.52 7.85
C ALA A 441 -5.30 -1.07 8.12
N ALA A 442 -5.67 0.08 7.58
CA ALA A 442 -7.06 0.49 7.52
C ALA A 442 -7.78 -0.30 6.42
N GLY A 443 -9.04 -0.64 6.65
CA GLY A 443 -9.90 -1.05 5.56
C GLY A 443 -10.31 0.13 4.68
N VAL A 444 -10.25 -0.04 3.36
CA VAL A 444 -10.49 1.03 2.39
C VAL A 444 -11.68 0.73 1.48
N ASP A 445 -12.36 1.82 1.12
CA ASP A 445 -13.39 1.85 0.09
C ASP A 445 -13.54 3.32 -0.37
N PRO A 446 -13.17 3.68 -1.61
CA PRO A 446 -12.68 2.81 -2.68
C PRO A 446 -11.21 2.38 -2.52
N SER A 447 -10.76 1.48 -3.39
CA SER A 447 -9.38 1.03 -3.52
C SER A 447 -8.41 2.18 -3.84
N PRO A 448 -7.19 2.20 -3.26
CA PRO A 448 -6.16 3.19 -3.59
C PRO A 448 -5.74 3.17 -5.08
N LEU A 449 -5.94 2.04 -5.78
CA LEU A 449 -5.68 1.91 -7.22
C LEU A 449 -6.48 2.93 -8.04
N PHE A 450 -7.73 3.18 -7.64
CA PHE A 450 -8.61 4.08 -8.36
C PHE A 450 -8.25 5.55 -8.12
N ALA A 451 -7.66 5.88 -6.96
CA ALA A 451 -7.14 7.21 -6.70
C ALA A 451 -5.96 7.54 -7.63
N VAL A 452 -5.03 6.59 -7.83
CA VAL A 452 -3.94 6.74 -8.81
C VAL A 452 -4.48 6.83 -10.23
N ARG A 453 -5.40 5.94 -10.62
CA ARG A 453 -6.03 5.96 -11.95
C ARG A 453 -6.66 7.32 -12.26
N ALA A 454 -7.41 7.88 -11.31
CA ALA A 454 -8.01 9.20 -11.46
C ALA A 454 -6.96 10.30 -11.62
N ARG A 455 -5.88 10.28 -10.83
CA ARG A 455 -4.78 11.26 -10.95
C ARG A 455 -4.07 11.18 -12.30
N ILE A 456 -3.66 9.98 -12.71
CA ILE A 456 -2.96 9.77 -13.99
C ILE A 456 -3.88 10.13 -15.17
N GLY A 457 -5.13 9.66 -15.14
CA GLY A 457 -6.11 9.97 -16.19
C GLY A 457 -6.43 11.46 -16.32
N ALA A 458 -6.54 12.19 -15.20
CA ALA A 458 -6.79 13.64 -15.21
C ALA A 458 -5.60 14.45 -15.72
N ARG A 459 -4.37 13.97 -15.49
CA ARG A 459 -3.15 14.64 -15.92
C ARG A 459 -2.84 14.41 -17.40
N GLY A 460 -3.15 13.22 -17.90
CA GLY A 460 -2.75 12.78 -19.23
C GLY A 460 -1.23 12.63 -19.37
N PHE A 461 -0.81 12.25 -20.57
CA PHE A 461 0.59 12.25 -20.99
C PHE A 461 0.89 13.50 -21.81
N ALA A 462 2.08 14.07 -21.64
CA ALA A 462 2.57 15.17 -22.48
C ALA A 462 2.94 14.70 -23.89
#